data_AF-A0A9D5QQU6-F1
#
_entry.id   AF-A0A9D5QQU6-F1
#
_cell.length_a   1.000
_cell.length_b   1.000
_cell.length_c   1.000
_cell.angle_alpha   90.00
_cell.angle_beta   90.00
_cell.angle_gamma   90.00
#
_symmetry.space_group_name_H-M   'P 1'
#
loop_
_entity.id
_entity.type
_entity.pdbx_description
1 polymer ?
#
loop_
_entity_poly.entity_id
_entity_poly.type
_entity_poly.pdbx_seq_one_letter_code
_entity_poly.pdbx_strand_id
1 'polypeptide(L)'
;MKRTGLLLPYGASCRRVSSWLAAEAGYSEAAALEKKELTRCLIEGNAPVLQLSVPVEGGNRALRTLSGLSPESIDADSIILSEHGHWRRAHTSAWETAYRSMPFFEHYAGPLLSAIATARTLGELLRGAAEPIRQVCTEPLVKEMTEMQRLYPERMARLREERCEGVNDSLSAFDLLFRLGPETIFSLWPAL
;
A
#
# COMPACT_ATOMS: atom_id res chain seq x y z
N MET A 1 6.10 20.24 -9.90
CA MET A 1 5.21 19.10 -10.22
C MET A 1 4.54 18.64 -8.94
N LYS A 2 3.22 18.66 -8.88
CA LYS A 2 2.48 18.18 -7.70
C LYS A 2 2.73 16.68 -7.63
N ARG A 3 3.47 16.21 -6.62
CA ARG A 3 3.39 14.81 -6.18
C ARG A 3 1.90 14.51 -6.10
N THR A 4 1.43 13.56 -6.88
CA THR A 4 0.04 13.14 -6.82
C THR A 4 -0.25 12.67 -5.39
N GLY A 5 -0.98 13.53 -4.69
CA GLY A 5 -1.16 13.51 -3.23
C GLY A 5 -2.21 12.52 -2.77
N LEU A 6 -2.57 11.55 -3.62
CA LEU A 6 -3.55 10.52 -3.30
C LEU A 6 -3.03 9.67 -2.14
N LEU A 7 -3.81 9.65 -1.07
CA LEU A 7 -3.47 8.93 0.16
C LEU A 7 -3.44 7.42 -0.11
N LEU A 8 -2.33 6.77 0.23
CA LEU A 8 -2.22 5.31 0.22
C LEU A 8 -2.34 4.78 1.66
N PRO A 9 -3.15 3.73 1.90
CA PRO A 9 -3.24 3.08 3.21
C PRO A 9 -1.93 2.45 3.73
N TYR A 10 -1.81 2.32 5.06
CA TYR A 10 -0.63 1.86 5.81
C TYR A 10 -0.04 0.53 5.30
N GLY A 11 -0.87 -0.35 4.79
CA GLY A 11 -0.45 -1.57 4.11
C GLY A 11 -1.42 -1.88 2.99
N ALA A 12 -1.66 -0.89 2.13
CA ALA A 12 -2.56 -0.98 0.98
C ALA A 12 -2.44 -2.34 0.28
N SER A 13 -3.56 -3.00 0.01
CA SER A 13 -3.57 -4.27 -0.71
C SER A 13 -3.07 -4.07 -2.14
N CYS A 14 -2.62 -5.14 -2.78
CA CYS A 14 -2.23 -5.11 -4.20
C CYS A 14 -3.36 -4.53 -5.05
N ARG A 15 -4.62 -4.93 -4.80
CA ARG A 15 -5.79 -4.37 -5.47
C ARG A 15 -5.94 -2.85 -5.25
N ARG A 16 -5.72 -2.36 -4.04
CA ARG A 16 -5.81 -0.94 -3.72
C ARG A 16 -4.72 -0.14 -4.41
N VAL A 17 -3.48 -0.64 -4.44
CA VAL A 17 -2.39 0.05 -5.15
C VAL A 17 -2.61 0.01 -6.66
N SER A 18 -3.16 -1.09 -7.20
CA SER A 18 -3.54 -1.19 -8.61
C SER A 18 -4.61 -0.16 -9.01
N SER A 19 -5.64 0.02 -8.18
CA SER A 19 -6.65 1.07 -8.38
C SER A 19 -6.06 2.48 -8.26
N TRP A 20 -5.12 2.70 -7.33
CA TRP A 20 -4.39 3.96 -7.25
C TRP A 20 -3.60 4.22 -8.54
N LEU A 21 -2.84 3.24 -9.04
CA LEU A 21 -2.11 3.36 -10.31
C LEU A 21 -3.03 3.64 -11.50
N ALA A 22 -4.22 3.03 -11.55
CA ALA A 22 -5.21 3.34 -12.58
C ALA A 22 -5.66 4.81 -12.55
N ALA A 23 -5.85 5.37 -11.36
CA ALA A 23 -6.17 6.78 -11.19
C ALA A 23 -5.01 7.71 -11.57
N GLU A 24 -3.79 7.36 -11.17
CA GLU A 24 -2.56 8.08 -11.54
C GLU A 24 -2.33 8.08 -13.05
N ALA A 25 -2.63 6.96 -13.72
CA ALA A 25 -2.51 6.81 -15.16
C ALA A 25 -3.67 7.46 -15.96
N GLY A 26 -4.72 7.95 -15.26
CA GLY A 26 -5.90 8.55 -15.88
C GLY A 26 -6.87 7.54 -16.51
N TYR A 27 -6.78 6.25 -16.14
CA TYR A 27 -7.71 5.21 -16.59
C TYR A 27 -9.02 5.17 -15.79
N SER A 28 -9.00 5.64 -14.54
CA SER A 28 -10.17 5.71 -13.68
C SER A 28 -10.11 6.89 -12.72
N GLU A 29 -11.19 7.15 -11.99
CA GLU A 29 -11.14 8.03 -10.82
C GLU A 29 -10.50 7.30 -9.63
N ALA A 30 -10.05 8.07 -8.63
CA ALA A 30 -9.51 7.51 -7.39
C ALA A 30 -10.64 6.85 -6.58
N ALA A 31 -10.53 5.54 -6.34
CA ALA A 31 -11.51 4.82 -5.57
C ALA A 31 -11.59 5.36 -4.13
N ALA A 32 -12.82 5.59 -3.65
CA ALA A 32 -13.08 5.99 -2.27
C ALA A 32 -12.41 5.02 -1.29
N LEU A 33 -11.94 5.55 -0.16
CA LEU A 33 -11.29 4.75 0.87
C LEU A 33 -12.30 4.30 1.92
N GLU A 34 -12.33 3.00 2.19
CA GLU A 34 -13.07 2.49 3.33
C GLU A 34 -12.27 2.72 4.62
N LYS A 35 -12.97 3.07 5.69
CA LYS A 35 -12.37 3.28 7.02
C LYS A 35 -11.47 2.14 7.48
N LYS A 36 -11.80 0.91 7.09
CA LYS A 36 -11.05 -0.30 7.48
C LYS A 36 -9.73 -0.40 6.72
N GLU A 37 -9.68 0.05 5.47
CA GLU A 37 -8.46 -0.02 4.66
C GLU A 37 -7.37 0.89 5.21
N LEU A 38 -7.75 2.07 5.75
CA LEU A 38 -6.81 3.02 6.34
C LEU A 38 -6.01 2.45 7.52
N THR A 39 -6.62 1.53 8.28
CA THR A 39 -6.07 1.06 9.56
C THR A 39 -5.81 -0.44 9.59
N ARG A 40 -6.12 -1.18 8.52
CA ARG A 40 -5.93 -2.62 8.47
C ARG A 40 -5.21 -3.02 7.20
N CYS A 41 -4.29 -3.96 7.34
CA CYS A 41 -3.67 -4.63 6.21
C CYS A 41 -3.60 -6.12 6.46
N LEU A 42 -3.58 -6.87 5.36
CA LEU A 42 -3.33 -8.31 5.36
C LEU A 42 -1.90 -8.54 4.90
N ILE A 43 -1.18 -9.40 5.62
CA ILE A 43 0.16 -9.84 5.24
C ILE A 43 0.22 -11.36 5.24
N GLU A 44 1.21 -11.91 4.53
CA GLU A 44 1.49 -13.32 4.59
C GLU A 44 1.70 -13.77 6.04
N GLY A 45 1.19 -14.96 6.36
CA GLY A 45 1.41 -15.63 7.63
C GLY A 45 1.66 -17.11 7.37
N ASN A 46 2.31 -17.77 8.34
CA ASN A 46 2.51 -19.23 8.34
C ASN A 46 1.17 -19.95 8.60
N ALA A 47 0.24 -19.84 7.64
CA ALA A 47 -1.13 -20.35 7.62
C ALA A 47 -1.89 -20.15 8.96
N PRO A 48 -2.75 -19.11 9.11
CA PRO A 48 -3.41 -18.29 8.09
C PRO A 48 -2.73 -16.94 7.78
N VAL A 49 -3.26 -16.23 6.77
CA VAL A 49 -2.99 -14.79 6.50
C VAL A 49 -3.19 -13.99 7.79
N LEU A 50 -2.26 -13.09 8.08
CA LEU A 50 -2.29 -12.27 9.29
C LEU A 50 -2.89 -10.90 8.99
N GLN A 51 -3.89 -10.50 9.79
CA GLN A 51 -4.43 -9.15 9.75
C GLN A 51 -3.76 -8.29 10.81
N LEU A 52 -3.09 -7.22 10.38
CA LEU A 52 -2.58 -6.18 11.26
C LEU A 52 -3.62 -5.06 11.39
N SER A 53 -3.74 -4.46 12.57
CA SER A 53 -4.74 -3.41 12.83
C SER A 53 -4.12 -2.29 13.66
N VAL A 54 -4.02 -1.12 13.05
CA VAL A 54 -3.50 0.10 13.67
C VAL A 54 -4.58 0.69 14.59
N PRO A 55 -4.34 0.76 15.90
CA PRO A 55 -5.29 1.34 16.82
C PRO A 55 -5.22 2.87 16.76
N VAL A 56 -6.38 3.51 16.84
CA VAL A 56 -6.53 4.97 16.87
C VAL A 56 -7.26 5.39 18.13
N GLU A 57 -6.98 6.59 18.64
CA GLU A 57 -7.72 7.14 19.78
C GLU A 57 -9.21 7.30 19.42
N GLY A 58 -10.11 6.98 20.36
CA GLY A 58 -11.55 6.92 20.09
C GLY A 58 -12.00 5.75 19.19
N GLY A 59 -11.06 4.90 18.75
CA GLY A 59 -11.30 3.68 17.98
C GLY A 59 -12.05 3.91 16.67
N ASN A 60 -12.88 2.94 16.27
CA ASN A 60 -13.65 3.00 15.01
C ASN A 60 -14.54 4.25 14.87
N ARG A 61 -14.87 4.95 15.96
CA ARG A 61 -15.68 6.18 15.90
C ARG A 61 -14.89 7.32 15.25
N ALA A 62 -13.59 7.44 15.54
CA ALA A 62 -12.73 8.47 14.96
C ALA A 62 -12.60 8.33 13.44
N LEU A 63 -12.72 7.11 12.90
CA LEU A 63 -12.62 6.84 11.47
C LEU A 63 -13.93 7.02 10.70
N ARG A 64 -15.07 7.24 11.38
CA ARG A 64 -16.38 7.33 10.69
C ARG A 64 -16.45 8.51 9.75
N THR A 65 -15.83 9.62 10.12
CA THR A 65 -15.80 10.86 9.34
C THR A 65 -14.99 10.73 8.05
N LEU A 66 -14.15 9.70 7.95
CA LEU A 66 -13.25 9.49 6.81
C LEU A 66 -13.78 8.48 5.79
N SER A 67 -14.85 7.74 6.11
CA SER A 67 -15.36 6.66 5.27
C SER A 67 -16.06 7.19 4.02
N GLY A 68 -15.72 6.66 2.85
CA GLY A 68 -16.36 7.03 1.59
C GLY A 68 -15.91 8.40 1.05
N LEU A 69 -14.93 9.03 1.69
CA LEU A 69 -14.28 10.23 1.16
C LEU A 69 -13.33 9.83 0.02
N SER A 70 -13.18 10.75 -0.93
CA SER A 70 -12.08 10.66 -1.89
C SER A 70 -10.74 10.77 -1.14
N PRO A 71 -9.68 10.09 -1.59
CA PRO A 71 -8.38 10.14 -0.90
C PRO A 71 -7.84 11.56 -0.70
N GLU A 72 -8.16 12.50 -1.59
CA GLU A 72 -7.74 13.91 -1.47
C GLU A 72 -8.47 14.67 -0.36
N SER A 73 -9.67 14.22 0.03
CA SER A 73 -10.52 14.88 1.04
C SER A 73 -10.27 14.39 2.47
N ILE A 74 -9.40 13.39 2.64
CA ILE A 74 -9.15 12.76 3.94
C ILE A 74 -8.11 13.57 4.73
N ASP A 75 -8.54 14.18 5.84
CA ASP A 75 -7.65 14.73 6.85
C ASP A 75 -7.23 13.64 7.86
N ALA A 76 -6.29 12.79 7.44
CA ALA A 76 -5.75 11.75 8.30
C ALA A 76 -4.83 12.29 9.42
N ASP A 77 -4.38 13.55 9.34
CA ASP A 77 -3.52 14.14 10.36
C ASP A 77 -4.27 14.49 11.63
N SER A 78 -5.58 14.74 11.52
CA SER A 78 -6.47 14.91 12.67
C SER A 78 -6.68 13.63 13.52
N ILE A 79 -6.31 12.45 13.00
CA ILE A 79 -6.54 11.17 13.67
C ILE A 79 -5.28 10.75 14.43
N ILE A 80 -5.37 10.71 15.75
CA ILE A 80 -4.26 10.30 16.64
C ILE A 80 -4.20 8.78 16.75
N LEU A 81 -2.99 8.22 16.65
CA LEU A 81 -2.74 6.80 16.87
C LEU A 81 -2.74 6.49 18.36
N SER A 82 -3.33 5.37 18.74
CA SER A 82 -3.34 4.94 20.14
C SER A 82 -2.01 4.27 20.51
N GLU A 83 -1.49 4.55 21.70
CA GLU A 83 -0.32 3.87 22.26
C GLU A 83 -0.63 2.53 22.95
N HIS A 84 -1.91 2.13 23.01
CA HIS A 84 -2.31 0.91 23.69
C HIS A 84 -1.93 -0.37 22.93
N GLY A 85 -1.76 -1.48 23.66
CA GLY A 85 -1.66 -2.82 23.09
C GLY A 85 -0.32 -3.18 22.44
N HIS A 86 0.72 -2.37 22.63
CA HIS A 86 2.07 -2.61 22.07
C HIS A 86 2.07 -2.90 20.55
N TRP A 87 1.11 -2.35 19.81
CA TRP A 87 0.86 -2.69 18.41
C TRP A 87 2.07 -2.42 17.51
N ARG A 88 2.87 -1.38 17.81
CA ARG A 88 4.09 -1.06 17.05
C ARG A 88 5.09 -2.20 17.05
N ARG A 89 5.35 -2.76 18.24
CA ARG A 89 6.24 -3.91 18.40
C ARG A 89 5.65 -5.13 17.69
N ALA A 90 4.35 -5.39 17.90
CA ALA A 90 3.66 -6.52 17.27
C ALA A 90 3.71 -6.45 15.73
N HIS A 91 3.42 -5.28 15.15
CA HIS A 91 3.47 -5.07 13.71
C HIS A 91 4.91 -5.20 13.19
N THR A 92 5.89 -4.57 13.84
CA THR A 92 7.31 -4.68 13.47
C THR A 92 7.74 -6.14 13.41
N SER A 93 7.49 -6.90 14.48
CA SER A 93 7.83 -8.33 14.52
C SER A 93 7.07 -9.16 13.48
N ALA A 94 5.82 -8.81 13.18
CA ALA A 94 5.04 -9.50 12.15
C ALA A 94 5.62 -9.29 10.75
N TRP A 95 5.97 -8.06 10.39
CA TRP A 95 6.63 -7.74 9.11
C TRP A 95 7.98 -8.44 8.97
N GLU A 96 8.80 -8.41 10.02
CA GLU A 96 10.09 -9.10 10.04
C GLU A 96 9.94 -10.61 9.94
N THR A 97 9.00 -11.21 10.68
CA THR A 97 8.79 -12.66 10.65
C THR A 97 8.31 -13.14 9.29
N ALA A 98 7.40 -12.39 8.66
CA ALA A 98 6.83 -12.78 7.38
C ALA A 98 7.83 -12.61 6.22
N TYR A 99 8.62 -11.52 6.23
CA TYR A 99 9.31 -11.10 5.00
C TYR A 99 10.82 -10.90 5.14
N ARG A 100 11.44 -11.05 6.31
CA ARG A 100 12.89 -10.82 6.46
C ARG A 100 13.74 -11.70 5.53
N SER A 101 13.26 -12.89 5.16
CA SER A 101 13.93 -13.78 4.21
C SER A 101 13.75 -13.38 2.74
N MET A 102 12.89 -12.41 2.44
CA MET A 102 12.62 -12.00 1.06
C MET A 102 13.74 -11.11 0.51
N PRO A 103 14.10 -11.25 -0.78
CA PRO A 103 15.30 -10.61 -1.34
C PRO A 103 15.35 -9.09 -1.20
N PHE A 104 14.20 -8.41 -1.25
CA PHE A 104 14.12 -6.96 -1.22
C PHE A 104 13.67 -6.37 0.12
N PHE A 105 13.53 -7.19 1.16
CA PHE A 105 13.07 -6.72 2.47
C PHE A 105 13.95 -5.59 3.03
N GLU A 106 15.26 -5.83 3.15
CA GLU A 106 16.22 -4.86 3.72
C GLU A 106 16.27 -3.53 2.91
N HIS A 107 15.93 -3.57 1.62
CA HIS A 107 15.93 -2.39 0.77
C HIS A 107 14.73 -1.47 1.00
N TYR A 108 13.56 -2.02 1.35
CA TYR A 108 12.30 -1.28 1.38
C TYR A 108 11.61 -1.24 2.75
N ALA A 109 12.00 -2.09 3.71
CA ALA A 109 11.35 -2.15 5.01
C ALA A 109 11.64 -0.91 5.87
N GLY A 110 12.80 -0.25 5.70
CA GLY A 110 13.24 0.87 6.54
C GLY A 110 12.19 1.97 6.73
N PRO A 111 11.66 2.60 5.65
CA PRO A 111 10.64 3.63 5.77
C PRO A 111 9.34 3.14 6.42
N LEU A 112 8.89 1.91 6.10
CA LEU A 112 7.71 1.30 6.71
C LEU A 112 7.89 1.10 8.22
N LEU A 113 8.99 0.48 8.64
CA LEU A 113 9.29 0.20 10.04
C LEU A 113 9.50 1.50 10.83
N SER A 114 10.14 2.50 10.22
CA SER A 114 10.27 3.82 10.81
C SER A 114 8.90 4.47 11.02
N ALA A 115 8.01 4.41 10.03
CA ALA A 115 6.66 4.98 10.14
C ALA A 115 5.87 4.30 11.28
N ILE A 116 5.96 2.97 11.40
CA ILE A 116 5.35 2.23 12.52
C ILE A 116 5.90 2.71 13.86
N ALA A 117 7.22 2.89 13.96
CA ALA A 117 7.87 3.25 15.21
C ALA A 117 7.57 4.69 15.67
N THR A 118 7.47 5.65 14.73
CA THR A 118 7.51 7.07 15.08
C THR A 118 6.22 7.85 14.81
N ALA A 119 5.32 7.35 13.96
CA ALA A 119 4.10 8.08 13.64
C ALA A 119 3.22 8.27 14.88
N ARG A 120 2.70 9.50 15.04
CA ARG A 120 1.75 9.90 16.09
C ARG A 120 0.36 10.08 15.52
N THR A 121 0.24 10.47 14.26
CA THR A 121 -1.03 10.58 13.54
C THR A 121 -1.17 9.48 12.49
N LEU A 122 -2.41 9.19 12.10
CA LEU A 122 -2.67 8.29 10.98
C LEU A 122 -2.04 8.86 9.70
N GLY A 123 -2.15 10.16 9.44
CA GLY A 123 -1.55 10.80 8.28
C GLY A 123 -0.03 10.61 8.19
N GLU A 124 0.69 10.76 9.31
CA GLU A 124 2.13 10.49 9.39
C GLU A 124 2.44 9.02 9.03
N LEU A 125 1.69 8.08 9.59
CA LEU A 125 1.86 6.66 9.31
C LEU A 125 1.60 6.32 7.84
N LEU A 126 0.49 6.81 7.29
CA LEU A 126 0.09 6.56 5.91
C LEU A 126 1.14 7.09 4.92
N ARG A 127 1.63 8.32 5.13
CA ARG A 127 2.67 8.89 4.27
C ARG A 127 3.99 8.12 4.37
N GLY A 128 4.43 7.81 5.59
CA GLY A 128 5.69 7.08 5.80
C GLY A 128 5.64 5.65 5.24
N ALA A 129 4.52 4.95 5.42
CA ALA A 129 4.33 3.60 4.89
C ALA A 129 4.08 3.57 3.38
N ALA A 130 3.57 4.64 2.76
CA ALA A 130 3.41 4.70 1.31
C ALA A 130 4.74 4.91 0.57
N GLU A 131 5.77 5.41 1.25
CA GLU A 131 7.03 5.82 0.62
C GLU A 131 7.72 4.70 -0.18
N PRO A 132 7.89 3.46 0.33
CA PRO A 132 8.54 2.40 -0.45
C PRO A 132 7.79 2.03 -1.73
N ILE A 133 6.45 2.06 -1.69
CA ILE A 133 5.62 1.82 -2.89
C ILE A 133 5.80 2.97 -3.89
N ARG A 134 5.81 4.23 -3.42
CA ARG A 134 6.04 5.40 -4.29
C ARG A 134 7.43 5.40 -4.92
N GLN A 135 8.43 4.82 -4.26
CA GLN A 135 9.78 4.68 -4.81
C GLN A 135 9.83 3.73 -6.02
N VAL A 136 8.99 2.71 -6.07
CA VAL A 136 8.89 1.78 -7.23
C VAL A 136 7.79 2.16 -8.21
N CYS A 137 6.89 3.07 -7.84
CA CYS A 137 5.79 3.57 -8.67
C CYS A 137 5.94 5.08 -8.92
N THR A 138 7.08 5.50 -9.46
CA THR A 138 7.38 6.92 -9.69
C THR A 138 6.54 7.51 -10.84
N GLU A 139 6.29 8.82 -10.81
CA GLU A 139 5.53 9.50 -11.88
C GLU A 139 6.11 9.25 -13.30
N PRO A 140 7.43 9.32 -13.55
CA PRO A 140 7.99 9.00 -14.86
C PRO A 140 7.69 7.55 -15.28
N LEU A 141 7.85 6.60 -14.36
CA LEU A 141 7.61 5.19 -14.66
C LEU A 141 6.12 4.91 -14.91
N VAL A 142 5.21 5.55 -14.18
CA VAL A 142 3.77 5.47 -14.46
C VAL A 142 3.48 5.96 -15.88
N LYS A 143 4.09 7.07 -16.33
CA LYS A 143 3.92 7.56 -17.71
C LYS A 143 4.44 6.57 -18.76
N GLU A 144 5.61 5.99 -18.52
CA GLU A 144 6.19 4.96 -19.40
C GLU A 144 5.30 3.71 -19.48
N MET A 145 4.80 3.24 -18.34
CA MET A 145 3.89 2.11 -18.27
C MET A 145 2.56 2.39 -18.98
N THR A 146 2.04 3.62 -18.88
CA THR A 146 0.85 4.06 -19.63
C THR A 146 1.07 4.03 -21.14
N GLU A 147 2.23 4.52 -21.60
CA GLU A 147 2.64 4.45 -23.01
C GLU A 147 2.81 3.00 -23.48
N MET A 148 3.45 2.15 -22.68
CA MET A 148 3.60 0.72 -22.97
C MET A 148 2.25 0.00 -23.07
N GLN A 149 1.33 0.29 -22.16
CA GLN A 149 -0.03 -0.25 -22.18
C GLN A 149 -0.79 0.18 -23.44
N ARG A 150 -0.59 1.42 -23.90
CA ARG A 150 -1.21 1.94 -25.13
C ARG A 150 -0.61 1.30 -26.39
N LEU A 151 0.70 1.14 -26.45
CA LEU A 151 1.42 0.66 -27.63
C LEU A 151 1.46 -0.86 -27.75
N TYR A 152 1.52 -1.58 -26.62
CA TYR A 152 1.74 -3.03 -26.55
C TYR A 152 0.81 -3.72 -25.54
N PRO A 153 -0.52 -3.61 -25.68
CA PRO A 153 -1.47 -4.11 -24.69
C PRO A 153 -1.37 -5.63 -24.46
N GLU A 154 -1.17 -6.43 -25.50
CA GLU A 154 -1.02 -7.89 -25.38
C GLU A 154 0.24 -8.28 -24.61
N ARG A 155 1.33 -7.54 -24.81
CA ARG A 155 2.59 -7.76 -24.08
C ARG A 155 2.42 -7.43 -22.60
N MET A 156 1.71 -6.35 -22.30
CA MET A 156 1.42 -5.95 -20.92
C MET A 156 0.52 -6.97 -20.23
N ALA A 157 -0.52 -7.46 -20.91
CA ALA A 157 -1.39 -8.50 -20.38
C ALA A 157 -0.61 -9.79 -20.06
N ARG A 158 0.27 -10.23 -20.96
CA ARG A 158 1.13 -11.41 -20.74
C ARG A 158 2.10 -11.22 -19.58
N LEU A 159 2.82 -10.09 -19.54
CA LEU A 159 3.73 -9.78 -18.43
C LEU A 159 2.99 -9.79 -17.10
N ARG A 160 1.79 -9.22 -17.05
CA ARG A 160 0.98 -9.23 -15.84
C ARG A 160 0.54 -10.64 -15.46
N GLU A 161 0.12 -11.46 -16.40
CA GLU A 161 -0.24 -12.87 -16.15
C GLU A 161 0.94 -13.65 -15.57
N GLU A 162 2.12 -13.54 -16.21
CA GLU A 162 3.36 -14.18 -15.75
C GLU A 162 3.78 -13.73 -14.34
N ARG A 163 3.58 -12.45 -14.00
CA ARG A 163 4.01 -11.89 -12.71
C ARG A 163 2.97 -11.99 -11.60
N CYS A 164 1.70 -12.17 -11.94
CA CYS A 164 0.61 -12.37 -10.98
C CYS A 164 0.37 -13.85 -10.63
N GLU A 165 1.11 -14.80 -11.21
CA GLU A 165 0.97 -16.22 -10.88
C GLU A 165 1.24 -16.45 -9.38
N GLY A 166 0.27 -17.05 -8.68
CA GLY A 166 0.36 -17.30 -7.24
C GLY A 166 0.22 -16.07 -6.34
N VAL A 167 -0.06 -14.89 -6.90
CA VAL A 167 -0.23 -13.65 -6.13
C VAL A 167 -1.60 -13.60 -5.45
N ASN A 168 -1.60 -13.32 -4.16
CA ASN A 168 -2.82 -13.01 -3.41
C ASN A 168 -3.06 -11.49 -3.41
N ASP A 169 -3.98 -11.02 -4.25
CA ASP A 169 -4.24 -9.59 -4.46
C ASP A 169 -4.82 -8.85 -3.24
N SER A 170 -5.26 -9.60 -2.24
CA SER A 170 -5.80 -9.10 -0.98
C SER A 170 -4.70 -8.82 0.05
N LEU A 171 -3.50 -9.40 -0.13
CA LEU A 171 -2.33 -9.05 0.67
C LEU A 171 -1.85 -7.65 0.35
N SER A 172 -1.13 -7.08 1.31
CA SER A 172 -0.44 -5.82 1.16
C SER A 172 0.51 -5.86 -0.05
N ALA A 173 0.56 -4.76 -0.81
CA ALA A 173 1.52 -4.60 -1.91
C ALA A 173 2.99 -4.75 -1.47
N PHE A 174 3.26 -4.66 -0.16
CA PHE A 174 4.56 -4.98 0.42
C PHE A 174 4.97 -6.45 0.22
N ASP A 175 4.03 -7.39 0.14
CA ASP A 175 4.32 -8.80 -0.20
C ASP A 175 5.07 -8.87 -1.53
N LEU A 176 4.52 -8.23 -2.56
CA LEU A 176 5.16 -8.12 -3.87
C LEU A 176 6.43 -7.29 -3.83
N LEU A 177 6.42 -6.15 -3.11
CA LEU A 177 7.60 -5.28 -3.00
C LEU A 177 8.82 -6.01 -2.45
N PHE A 178 8.63 -6.81 -1.40
CA PHE A 178 9.73 -7.54 -0.78
C PHE A 178 10.18 -8.74 -1.61
N ARG A 179 9.30 -9.34 -2.41
CA ARG A 179 9.61 -10.46 -3.31
C ARG A 179 10.28 -10.01 -4.62
N LEU A 180 9.77 -8.95 -5.23
CA LEU A 180 10.06 -8.55 -6.61
C LEU A 180 10.81 -7.20 -6.72
N GLY A 181 10.83 -6.40 -5.65
CA GLY A 181 11.50 -5.11 -5.66
C GLY A 181 10.92 -4.17 -6.73
N PRO A 182 11.76 -3.56 -7.58
CA PRO A 182 11.28 -2.67 -8.65
C PRO A 182 10.31 -3.31 -9.65
N GLU A 183 10.39 -4.63 -9.86
CA GLU A 183 9.50 -5.32 -10.80
C GLU A 183 8.04 -5.43 -10.30
N THR A 184 7.80 -5.08 -9.03
CA THR A 184 6.47 -5.05 -8.40
C THR A 184 5.44 -4.27 -9.21
N ILE A 185 5.87 -3.20 -9.90
CA ILE A 185 4.96 -2.38 -10.71
C ILE A 185 4.25 -3.19 -11.79
N PHE A 186 4.89 -4.20 -12.40
CA PHE A 186 4.27 -5.03 -13.43
C PHE A 186 3.14 -5.90 -12.89
N SER A 187 3.23 -6.30 -11.62
CA SER A 187 2.17 -7.07 -10.94
C SER A 187 1.04 -6.17 -10.45
N LEU A 188 1.36 -4.94 -10.04
CA LEU A 188 0.38 -3.96 -9.57
C LEU A 188 -0.30 -3.20 -10.71
N TRP A 189 0.26 -3.21 -11.92
CA TRP A 189 -0.32 -2.48 -13.05
C TRP A 189 -1.78 -2.92 -13.29
N PRO A 190 -2.71 -1.98 -13.48
CA PRO A 190 -4.13 -2.29 -13.63
C PRO A 190 -4.38 -3.17 -14.85
N ALA A 191 -5.26 -4.18 -14.68
CA ALA A 191 -5.84 -4.88 -15.80
C ALA A 191 -6.88 -3.97 -16.46
N LEU A 192 -6.72 -3.71 -17.76
CA LEU A 192 -7.65 -2.93 -18.58
C LEU A 192 -8.42 -3.83 -19.54
#